data_AF-A0A2X2SYD2-F1
#
_entry.id   AF-A0A2X2SYD2-F1
#
_cell.length_a   1.000
_cell.length_b   1.000
_cell.length_c   1.000
_cell.angle_alpha   90.00
_cell.angle_beta   90.00
_cell.angle_gamma   90.00
#
_symmetry.space_group_name_H-M   'P 1'
#
loop_
_entity.id
_entity.type
_entity.pdbx_description
1 polymer ?
#
loop_
_entity_poly.entity_id
_entity_poly.type
_entity_poly.pdbx_seq_one_letter_code
_entity_poly.pdbx_strand_id
1 'polypeptide(L)'
;MLTVTVSDASLADAPSKVIAQKVTRTEGKQAPFSFVIPFNPADIQPNARILLSAAITVDGKLMFITDTFQPVINQGGTKADLTLVPVQNTAIPLQQGGGAASTVPSTSPTQVTPSSAVPAPTTY
;
A
#
# COMPACT_ATOMS: atom_id res chain seq x y z
N MET A 1 -3.43 3.54 -15.34
CA MET A 1 -2.00 3.85 -15.51
C MET A 1 -1.20 2.74 -14.87
N LEU A 2 -0.35 2.05 -15.62
CA LEU A 2 0.63 1.10 -15.11
C LEU A 2 1.95 1.84 -14.92
N THR A 3 2.44 1.89 -13.70
CA THR A 3 3.75 2.43 -13.34
C THR A 3 4.64 1.27 -12.98
N VAL A 4 5.81 1.18 -13.61
CA VAL A 4 6.83 0.19 -13.28
C VAL A 4 8.10 0.92 -12.88
N THR A 5 8.68 0.51 -11.77
CA THR A 5 9.80 1.20 -11.12
C THR A 5 10.91 0.20 -10.84
N VAL A 6 12.11 0.57 -11.28
CA VAL A 6 13.37 -0.11 -10.99
C VAL A 6 14.10 0.69 -9.94
N SER A 7 14.38 0.06 -8.80
CA SER A 7 15.00 0.71 -7.65
C SER A 7 16.20 -0.09 -7.14
N ASP A 8 17.19 0.61 -6.61
CA ASP A 8 18.33 0.04 -5.90
C ASP A 8 18.05 0.00 -4.39
N ALA A 9 17.99 -1.20 -3.82
CA ALA A 9 17.79 -1.46 -2.39
C ALA A 9 19.02 -2.16 -1.77
N SER A 10 20.21 -1.80 -2.23
CA SER A 10 21.48 -2.34 -1.69
C SER A 10 21.77 -1.86 -0.27
N LEU A 11 21.29 -0.67 0.08
CA LEU A 11 21.44 -0.10 1.41
C LEU A 11 20.25 -0.52 2.25
N ALA A 12 20.47 -1.40 3.22
CA ALA A 12 19.41 -1.90 4.09
C ALA A 12 18.80 -0.80 4.97
N ASP A 13 19.59 0.20 5.36
CA ASP A 13 19.22 1.28 6.26
C ASP A 13 18.85 2.59 5.54
N ALA A 14 18.71 2.56 4.21
CA ALA A 14 18.36 3.72 3.42
C ALA A 14 17.15 3.47 2.51
N PRO A 15 16.37 4.51 2.18
CA PRO A 15 15.31 4.40 1.18
C PRO A 15 15.87 3.89 -0.16
N SER A 16 15.12 3.04 -0.85
CA SER A 16 15.53 2.53 -2.15
C SER A 16 15.66 3.68 -3.16
N LYS A 17 16.80 3.72 -3.86
CA LYS A 17 17.07 4.74 -4.88
C LYS A 17 16.38 4.35 -6.19
N VAL A 18 15.50 5.19 -6.71
CA VAL A 18 14.87 4.95 -8.02
C VAL A 18 15.91 5.15 -9.13
N ILE A 19 16.15 4.10 -9.93
CA ILE A 19 17.06 4.14 -11.08
C ILE A 19 16.30 4.52 -12.34
N ALA A 20 15.15 3.87 -12.55
CA ALA A 20 14.32 4.11 -13.72
C ALA A 20 12.86 3.90 -13.36
N GLN A 21 11.99 4.69 -13.98
CA GLN A 21 10.56 4.56 -13.84
C GLN A 21 9.89 4.73 -15.20
N LYS A 22 8.91 3.88 -15.49
CA LYS A 22 8.09 3.96 -16.69
C LYS A 22 6.62 3.99 -16.31
N VAL A 23 5.91 4.95 -16.89
CA VAL A 23 4.44 5.01 -16.82
C VAL A 23 3.90 4.68 -18.21
N THR A 24 2.99 3.72 -18.26
CA THR A 24 2.32 3.25 -19.47
C THR A 24 0.82 3.24 -19.24
N ARG A 25 0.05 3.76 -20.19
CA ARG A 25 -1.40 3.69 -20.13
C ARG A 25 -1.84 2.30 -20.57
N THR A 26 -2.71 1.66 -19.80
CA THR A 26 -3.20 0.31 -20.12
C THR A 26 -4.14 0.31 -21.33
N GLU A 27 -4.65 1.47 -21.76
CA GLU A 27 -5.48 1.67 -22.97
C GLU A 27 -6.61 0.63 -23.12
N GLY A 28 -7.20 0.20 -22.00
CA GLY A 28 -8.25 -0.82 -21.98
C GLY A 28 -7.78 -2.26 -22.21
N LYS A 29 -6.48 -2.51 -22.37
CA LYS A 29 -5.90 -3.85 -22.42
C LYS A 29 -6.01 -4.54 -21.05
N GLN A 30 -6.23 -5.84 -21.10
CA GLN A 30 -6.23 -6.71 -19.93
C GLN A 30 -4.88 -7.42 -19.81
N ALA A 31 -4.48 -7.78 -18.59
CA ALA A 31 -3.24 -8.51 -18.34
C ALA A 31 -3.18 -9.82 -19.16
N PRO A 32 -1.98 -10.30 -19.56
CA PRO A 32 -0.65 -9.81 -19.17
C PRO A 32 -0.23 -8.51 -19.88
N PHE A 33 0.43 -7.61 -19.14
CA PHE A 33 0.96 -6.35 -19.68
C PHE A 33 2.45 -6.48 -20.01
N SER A 34 2.81 -6.26 -21.27
CA SER A 34 4.22 -6.13 -21.64
C SER A 34 4.72 -4.72 -21.37
N PHE A 35 5.88 -4.61 -20.74
CA PHE A 35 6.54 -3.34 -20.45
C PHE A 35 8.01 -3.38 -20.82
N VAL A 36 8.57 -2.23 -21.15
CA VAL A 36 10.00 -2.03 -21.39
C VAL A 36 10.41 -0.76 -20.68
N ILE A 37 11.46 -0.86 -19.86
CA ILE A 37 11.99 0.26 -19.07
C ILE A 37 13.45 0.42 -19.47
N PRO A 38 13.81 1.48 -20.22
CA PRO A 38 15.21 1.77 -20.47
C PRO A 38 15.85 2.22 -19.16
N PHE A 39 17.04 1.72 -18.90
CA PHE A 39 17.89 2.13 -17.79
C PHE A 39 19.32 2.32 -18.30
N ASN A 40 20.10 3.12 -17.59
CA ASN A 40 21.52 3.28 -17.87
C ASN A 40 22.32 2.29 -17.02
N PRO A 41 23.10 1.38 -17.63
CA PRO A 41 23.88 0.40 -16.87
C PRO A 41 24.96 1.03 -15.98
N ALA A 42 25.41 2.25 -16.26
CA ALA A 42 26.37 2.95 -15.41
C ALA A 42 25.80 3.36 -14.04
N ASP A 43 24.47 3.43 -13.91
CA ASP A 43 23.81 3.74 -12.63
C ASP A 43 23.69 2.51 -11.71
N ILE A 44 24.04 1.31 -12.21
CA ILE A 44 23.91 0.05 -11.50
C ILE A 44 25.26 -0.38 -10.95
N GLN A 45 25.35 -0.52 -9.64
CA GLN A 45 26.56 -1.06 -9.02
C GLN A 45 26.62 -2.58 -9.23
N PRO A 46 27.81 -3.17 -9.43
CA PRO A 46 27.96 -4.61 -9.71
C PRO A 46 27.37 -5.53 -8.63
N ASN A 47 27.38 -5.09 -7.38
CA ASN A 47 26.84 -5.83 -6.24
C ASN A 47 25.52 -5.26 -5.72
N ALA A 48 24.85 -4.42 -6.52
CA ALA A 48 23.62 -3.79 -6.10
C ALA A 48 22.43 -4.76 -6.11
N ARG A 49 21.55 -4.63 -5.11
CA ARG A 49 20.26 -5.30 -5.08
C ARG A 49 19.23 -4.47 -5.83
N ILE A 50 19.11 -4.74 -7.13
CA ILE A 50 18.14 -4.05 -7.97
C ILE A 50 16.79 -4.76 -7.89
N LEU A 51 15.76 -4.02 -7.51
CA LEU A 51 14.41 -4.49 -7.33
C LEU A 51 13.49 -3.90 -8.41
N LEU A 52 12.60 -4.74 -8.91
CA LEU A 52 11.53 -4.38 -9.82
C LEU A 52 10.19 -4.39 -9.09
N SER A 53 9.42 -3.33 -9.27
CA SER A 53 8.06 -3.19 -8.73
C SER A 53 7.12 -2.57 -9.77
N ALA A 54 5.83 -2.90 -9.68
CA ALA A 54 4.80 -2.30 -10.49
C ALA A 54 3.59 -1.91 -9.65
N ALA A 55 2.91 -0.87 -10.10
CA ALA A 55 1.68 -0.36 -9.50
C ALA A 55 0.71 0.04 -10.61
N ILE A 56 -0.57 -0.32 -10.45
CA ILE A 56 -1.64 0.11 -11.34
C ILE A 56 -2.56 1.06 -10.60
N THR A 57 -2.71 2.24 -11.17
CA THR A 57 -3.60 3.30 -10.69
C THR A 57 -4.77 3.46 -11.66
N VAL A 58 -6.00 3.50 -11.15
CA VAL A 58 -7.23 3.76 -11.91
C VAL A 58 -7.90 4.98 -11.29
N ASP A 59 -8.20 6.01 -12.09
CA ASP A 59 -8.77 7.28 -11.61
C ASP A 59 -8.03 7.92 -10.41
N GLY A 60 -6.70 7.85 -10.43
CA GLY A 60 -5.86 8.37 -9.34
C GLY A 60 -5.81 7.49 -8.08
N LYS A 61 -6.55 6.37 -8.04
CA LYS A 61 -6.54 5.40 -6.93
C LYS A 61 -5.63 4.23 -7.26
N LEU A 62 -4.70 3.93 -6.35
CA LEU A 62 -3.91 2.70 -6.43
C LEU A 62 -4.87 1.51 -6.29
N MET A 63 -4.92 0.65 -7.30
CA MET A 63 -5.81 -0.52 -7.34
C MET A 63 -5.02 -1.82 -7.23
N PHE A 64 -3.85 -1.89 -7.85
CA PHE A 64 -2.98 -3.06 -7.79
C PHE A 64 -1.54 -2.68 -7.55
N ILE A 65 -0.81 -3.52 -6.84
CA ILE A 65 0.64 -3.39 -6.61
C ILE A 65 1.30 -4.76 -6.70
N THR A 66 2.57 -4.82 -7.05
CA THR A 66 3.35 -6.05 -6.94
C THR A 66 3.44 -6.47 -5.47
N ASP A 67 3.10 -7.73 -5.21
CA ASP A 67 3.14 -8.31 -3.85
C ASP A 67 4.57 -8.49 -3.34
N THR A 68 5.45 -9.03 -4.19
CA THR A 68 6.84 -9.32 -3.86
C THR A 68 7.78 -8.61 -4.83
N PHE A 69 8.71 -7.81 -4.30
CA PHE A 69 9.77 -7.20 -5.10
C PHE A 69 10.64 -8.27 -5.76
N GLN A 70 10.81 -8.20 -7.07
CA GLN A 70 11.64 -9.15 -7.81
C GLN A 70 13.05 -8.60 -8.01
N PRO A 71 14.10 -9.35 -7.62
CA PRO A 71 15.46 -8.99 -7.96
C PRO A 71 15.70 -9.13 -9.46
N VAL A 72 16.28 -8.10 -10.09
CA VAL A 72 16.56 -8.06 -11.53
C VAL A 72 18.00 -7.61 -11.78
N ILE A 73 18.43 -7.71 -13.03
CA ILE A 73 19.72 -7.28 -13.59
C ILE A 73 20.89 -8.07 -13.01
N ASN A 74 21.33 -7.76 -11.78
CA ASN A 74 22.47 -8.42 -11.13
C ASN A 74 22.15 -9.83 -10.62
N GLN A 75 20.89 -10.09 -10.24
CA GLN A 75 20.48 -11.34 -9.59
C GLN A 75 19.34 -12.09 -10.32
N GLY A 76 18.83 -11.54 -11.43
CA GLY A 76 17.63 -12.09 -12.10
C GLY A 76 17.53 -11.78 -13.60
N GLY A 77 18.57 -11.22 -14.24
CA GLY A 77 18.52 -10.85 -15.65
C GLY A 77 17.59 -9.68 -15.96
N THR A 78 17.36 -9.38 -17.24
CA THR A 78 16.60 -8.18 -17.67
C THR A 78 15.12 -8.45 -17.96
N LYS A 79 14.64 -9.67 -17.71
CA LYS A 79 13.25 -10.09 -17.95
C LYS A 79 12.68 -10.69 -16.67
N ALA A 80 11.53 -10.21 -16.24
CA ALA A 80 10.89 -10.66 -15.02
C ALA A 80 9.36 -10.52 -15.15
N ASP A 81 8.65 -11.52 -14.64
CA ASP A 81 7.19 -11.57 -14.63
C ASP A 81 6.67 -11.16 -13.26
N LEU A 82 5.95 -10.05 -13.20
CA LEU A 82 5.41 -9.51 -11.94
C LEU A 82 3.96 -9.95 -11.74
N THR A 83 3.67 -10.53 -10.59
CA THR A 83 2.29 -10.75 -10.13
C THR A 83 1.83 -9.55 -9.34
N LEU A 84 0.72 -8.94 -9.75
CA LEU A 84 0.11 -7.82 -9.05
C LEU A 84 -1.11 -8.30 -8.29
N VAL A 85 -1.23 -7.83 -7.05
CA VAL A 85 -2.34 -8.10 -6.15
C VAL A 85 -3.15 -6.82 -5.93
N PRO A 86 -4.47 -6.92 -5.75
CA PRO A 86 -5.28 -5.76 -5.41
C PRO A 86 -4.87 -5.22 -4.04
N VAL A 87 -4.72 -3.90 -3.93
CA VAL A 87 -4.48 -3.28 -2.62
C VAL A 87 -5.78 -3.26 -1.83
N GLN A 88 -5.75 -3.72 -0.59
CA GLN A 88 -6.84 -3.44 0.33
C GLN A 88 -6.61 -2.03 0.88
N ASN A 89 -7.53 -1.11 0.59
CA ASN A 89 -7.52 0.24 1.16
C ASN A 89 -7.87 0.17 2.66
N THR A 90 -7.02 -0.43 3.48
CA THR A 90 -7.09 -0.29 4.93
C THR A 90 -6.57 1.10 5.24
N ALA A 91 -7.47 2.01 5.63
CA ALA A 91 -7.08 3.30 6.18
C ALA A 91 -6.09 3.05 7.32
N ILE A 92 -4.84 3.45 7.14
CA ILE A 92 -3.85 3.46 8.22
C ILE A 92 -4.36 4.52 9.21
N PRO A 93 -4.78 4.16 10.44
CA PRO A 93 -4.89 5.19 11.45
C PRO A 93 -3.48 5.77 11.60
N LEU A 94 -3.35 7.08 11.38
CA LEU A 94 -2.13 7.80 11.67
C LEU A 94 -1.82 7.57 13.16
N GLN A 95 -0.87 6.68 13.44
CA GLN A 95 -0.29 6.56 14.77
C GLN A 95 0.47 7.86 15.01
N GLN A 96 -0.18 8.83 15.65
CA GLN A 96 0.45 10.04 16.18
C GLN A 96 1.61 9.60 17.08
N GLY A 97 2.84 9.83 16.61
CA GLY A 97 4.04 9.74 17.43
C GLY A 97 3.95 10.73 18.59
N GLY A 98 4.37 10.28 19.77
CA GLY A 98 4.05 10.88 21.07
C GLY A 98 4.52 12.30 21.29
N GLY A 99 3.77 13.01 22.14
CA GLY A 99 4.12 14.33 22.66
C GLY A 99 2.95 15.04 23.32
N ALA A 100 2.68 14.70 24.59
CA ALA A 100 1.93 15.47 25.58
C ALA A 100 0.49 15.94 25.25
N ALA A 101 -0.49 15.27 25.86
CA ALA A 101 -1.66 15.94 26.46
C ALA A 101 -2.18 15.09 27.64
N SER A 102 -2.05 15.65 28.84
CA SER A 102 -2.77 15.24 30.04
C SER A 102 -4.28 15.48 29.88
N THR A 103 -5.09 14.86 30.77
CA THR A 103 -6.54 15.05 31.00
C THR A 103 -7.47 14.25 30.06
N VAL A 104 -8.44 13.41 30.46
CA VAL A 104 -9.10 13.03 31.73
C VAL A 104 -9.88 11.71 31.45
N PRO A 105 -10.11 10.82 32.43
CA PRO A 105 -10.91 9.61 32.22
C PRO A 105 -12.39 9.93 31.93
N SER A 106 -12.96 9.24 30.94
CA SER A 106 -14.37 9.28 30.57
C SER A 106 -15.24 8.69 31.68
N THR A 107 -15.77 9.53 32.57
CA THR A 107 -16.96 9.16 33.36
C THR A 107 -18.17 9.21 32.43
N SER A 108 -18.68 8.05 32.03
CA SER A 108 -19.90 7.88 31.24
C SER A 108 -21.09 8.65 31.84
N PRO A 109 -21.78 9.52 31.09
CA PRO A 109 -23.12 9.97 31.43
C PRO A 109 -24.12 9.24 30.53
N THR A 110 -24.54 8.04 30.91
CA THR A 110 -25.81 7.49 30.42
C THR A 110 -26.89 7.85 31.43
N GLN A 111 -27.52 9.00 31.22
CA GLN A 111 -28.77 9.35 31.89
C GLN A 111 -29.87 9.46 30.84
N VAL A 112 -30.73 8.44 30.77
CA VAL A 112 -32.18 8.61 30.60
C VAL A 112 -32.90 7.50 31.38
N THR A 113 -33.63 7.89 32.41
CA THR A 113 -34.76 7.15 33.04
C THR A 113 -36.04 7.91 32.62
N PRO A 114 -37.25 7.31 32.52
CA PRO A 114 -37.91 6.64 33.64
C PRO A 114 -38.79 5.41 33.35
N SER A 115 -38.97 4.62 34.42
CA SER A 115 -40.17 3.86 34.85
C SER A 115 -40.99 3.03 33.86
N SER A 116 -40.83 1.71 34.00
CA SER A 116 -41.84 0.71 33.59
C SER A 116 -43.07 0.82 34.51
N ALA A 117 -44.22 1.21 33.94
CA ALA A 117 -45.51 1.10 34.60
C ALA A 117 -45.93 -0.38 34.71
N VAL A 118 -46.22 -0.81 35.93
CA VAL A 118 -46.73 -2.14 36.29
C VAL A 118 -48.23 -2.21 35.96
N PRO A 119 -48.73 -3.19 35.17
CA PRO A 119 -50.16 -3.48 35.10
C PRO A 119 -50.55 -4.44 36.23
N ALA A 120 -51.57 -4.07 37.01
CA ALA A 120 -52.20 -4.97 37.98
C ALA A 120 -53.32 -5.78 37.31
N PRO A 121 -53.32 -7.13 37.35
CA PRO A 121 -54.52 -7.91 37.11
C PRO A 121 -55.21 -8.19 38.46
N THR A 122 -56.42 -7.68 38.65
CA THR A 122 -57.32 -8.16 39.71
C THR A 122 -58.64 -8.60 39.10
N THR A 123 -58.99 -9.83 39.41
CA THR A 123 -60.16 -10.64 39.06
C THR A 123 -61.47 -10.03 39.55
N TYR A 124 -62.56 -10.23 38.80
CA TYR A 124 -63.84 -10.78 39.30
C TYR A 124 -64.67 -11.31 38.13
#